data_AF-A0A943MP00-F1
#
_entry.id   AF-A0A943MP00-F1
#
_cell.length_a   1.000
_cell.length_b   1.000
_cell.length_c   1.000
_cell.angle_alpha   90.00
_cell.angle_beta   90.00
_cell.angle_gamma   90.00
#
_symmetry.space_group_name_H-M   'P 1'
#
loop_
_entity.id
_entity.type
_entity.pdbx_description
1 polymer ?
#
loop_
_entity_poly.entity_id
_entity_poly.type
_entity_poly.pdbx_seq_one_letter_code
_entity_poly.pdbx_strand_id
1 'polypeptide(L)' 'MVVKMNVYHCMNPKENPEPQWMRRPKNAGDPQEDLVKRFKESPDSFFPSFYPPTKPDSET' A
#
# COMPACT_ATOMS: atom_id res chain seq x y z
N MET A 1 -4.44 35.18 -9.41
CA MET A 1 -3.76 33.99 -9.96
C MET A 1 -4.82 33.10 -10.59
N VAL A 2 -4.66 32.71 -11.85
CA VAL A 2 -5.59 31.76 -12.51
C VAL A 2 -5.05 30.36 -12.29
N VAL A 3 -5.80 29.52 -11.58
CA VAL A 3 -5.44 28.10 -11.39
C VAL A 3 -5.86 27.35 -12.66
N LYS A 4 -4.88 26.80 -13.38
CA LYS A 4 -5.13 26.03 -14.60
C LYS A 4 -5.06 24.55 -14.23
N MET A 5 -6.19 23.85 -14.32
CA MET A 5 -6.27 22.42 -14.05
C MET A 5 -5.97 21.62 -15.31
N ASN A 6 -5.22 20.53 -15.16
CA ASN A 6 -5.03 19.56 -16.24
C ASN A 6 -6.28 18.68 -16.36
N VAL A 7 -6.73 18.45 -17.60
CA VAL A 7 -7.78 17.47 -17.91
C VAL A 7 -7.07 16.17 -18.33
N TYR A 8 -7.21 15.13 -17.52
CA TYR A 8 -6.63 13.81 -17.78
C TYR A 8 -7.68 12.85 -18.33
N HIS A 9 -7.31 12.07 -19.34
CA HIS A 9 -8.17 11.01 -19.87
C HIS A 9 -7.84 9.70 -19.15
N CYS A 10 -8.69 9.30 -18.22
CA CYS A 10 -8.47 8.12 -17.37
C CYS A 10 -8.25 6.81 -18.16
N MET A 11 -8.77 6.74 -19.39
CA MET A 11 -8.67 5.59 -20.29
C MET A 11 -7.49 5.66 -21.26
N ASN A 12 -6.72 6.75 -21.28
CA ASN A 12 -5.55 6.88 -22.13
C ASN A 12 -4.33 6.24 -21.43
N PRO A 13 -3.78 5.11 -21.93
CA PRO A 13 -2.65 4.42 -21.29
C PRO A 13 -1.35 5.24 -21.31
N LYS A 14 -1.25 6.25 -22.19
CA LYS A 14 -0.09 7.16 -22.23
C LYS A 14 -0.14 8.21 -21.11
N GLU A 15 -1.34 8.64 -20.72
CA GLU A 15 -1.55 9.62 -19.64
C GLU A 15 -1.71 8.93 -18.28
N ASN A 16 -2.26 7.72 -18.26
CA ASN A 16 -2.49 6.90 -17.07
C ASN A 16 -1.86 5.50 -17.26
N PRO A 17 -0.52 5.40 -17.25
CA PRO A 17 0.16 4.11 -17.41
C PRO A 17 -0.05 3.23 -16.18
N GLU A 18 -0.09 1.92 -16.39
CA GLU A 18 -0.19 0.97 -15.29
C GLU A 18 1.05 1.11 -14.37
N PRO A 19 0.84 1.43 -13.07
CA PRO A 19 1.92 1.51 -12.12
C PRO A 19 2.61 0.16 -11.95
N GLN A 20 3.90 0.22 -11.68
CA GLN A 20 4.78 -0.96 -11.64
C GLN A 20 4.32 -2.04 -10.65
N TRP A 21 3.68 -1.66 -9.55
CA TRP A 21 3.21 -2.60 -8.52
C TRP A 21 1.92 -3.36 -8.90
N MET A 22 1.17 -2.91 -9.92
CA MET A 22 0.05 -3.69 -10.48
C MET A 22 0.52 -4.73 -11.50
N ARG A 23 1.71 -4.56 -12.07
CA ARG A 23 2.27 -5.52 -13.02
C ARG A 23 2.59 -6.80 -12.26
N ARG A 24 1.86 -7.88 -12.56
CA ARG A 24 2.08 -9.18 -11.93
C ARG A 24 3.55 -9.60 -12.08
N PRO A 25 4.28 -9.85 -10.99
CA PRO A 25 5.62 -10.39 -11.07
C PRO A 25 5.53 -11.78 -11.70
N LYS A 26 6.34 -12.05 -12.74
CA LYS A 26 6.35 -13.36 -13.44
C LYS A 26 6.64 -14.56 -12.50
N ASN A 27 7.21 -14.31 -11.33
CA ASN A 27 7.68 -15.32 -10.37
C ASN A 27 7.17 -15.09 -8.94
N ALA A 28 6.16 -14.25 -8.72
CA ALA A 28 5.51 -14.25 -7.42
C ALA A 28 4.70 -15.55 -7.36
N GLY A 29 5.07 -16.47 -6.47
CA GLY A 29 4.13 -17.47 -5.95
C GLY A 29 2.90 -16.76 -5.39
N ASP A 30 1.89 -17.48 -4.91
CA ASP A 30 0.64 -16.86 -4.47
C ASP A 30 0.66 -16.59 -2.94
N PRO A 31 1.25 -15.48 -2.43
CA PRO A 31 1.22 -15.17 -1.01
C PRO A 31 -0.17 -14.69 -0.57
N GLN A 32 -1.14 -14.54 -1.47
CA GLN A 32 -2.44 -13.97 -1.13
C GLN A 32 -3.19 -14.80 -0.09
N GLU A 33 -3.15 -16.14 -0.16
CA GLU A 33 -3.88 -16.96 0.81
C GLU A 33 -3.34 -16.83 2.23
N ASP A 34 -2.02 -16.74 2.39
CA ASP A 34 -1.35 -16.59 3.69
C ASP A 34 -1.63 -15.20 4.29
N LEU A 35 -1.58 -14.15 3.46
CA LEU A 35 -1.89 -12.78 3.91
C LEU A 35 -3.34 -12.63 4.38
N VAL A 36 -4.30 -13.25 3.68
CA VAL A 36 -5.71 -13.19 4.07
C VAL A 36 -5.96 -13.94 5.38
N LYS A 37 -5.29 -15.09 5.60
CA LYS A 37 -5.40 -15.82 6.87
C LYS A 37 -4.86 -15.00 8.04
N ARG A 38 -3.64 -14.46 7.92
CA ARG A 38 -3.03 -13.60 8.96
C ARG A 38 -3.86 -12.36 9.26
N PHE A 39 -4.45 -11.74 8.23
CA PHE A 39 -5.36 -10.61 8.41
C PHE A 39 -6.60 -10.99 9.21
N LYS A 40 -7.20 -12.16 8.97
CA LYS A 40 -8.37 -12.64 9.73
C LYS A 40 -8.04 -12.92 11.19
N GLU A 41 -6.84 -13.41 11.48
CA GLU A 41 -6.38 -13.72 12.83
C GLU A 41 -6.13 -12.46 13.66
N SER A 42 -5.52 -11.44 13.07
CA SER A 42 -5.31 -10.14 13.72
C SER A 42 -5.39 -8.98 12.72
N PRO A 43 -6.59 -8.41 12.51
CA PRO A 43 -6.78 -7.28 11.60
C PRO A 43 -5.99 -6.04 12.03
N ASP A 44 -5.95 -5.78 13.33
CA ASP A 44 -5.31 -4.58 13.89
C ASP A 44 -3.78 -4.66 13.82
N SER A 45 -3.20 -5.87 13.88
CA SER A 45 -1.76 -6.08 13.73
C SER A 45 -1.29 -6.05 12.27
N PHE A 46 -2.21 -6.15 11.30
CA PHE A 46 -1.87 -6.08 9.89
C PHE A 46 -1.39 -4.68 9.50
N PHE A 47 -1.94 -3.64 10.12
CA PHE A 47 -1.56 -2.27 9.87
C PHE A 47 -0.42 -1.86 10.81
N PRO A 48 0.57 -1.12 10.30
CA PRO A 48 1.56 -0.48 11.16
C PRO A 48 0.87 0.40 12.18
N SER A 49 1.36 0.40 13.42
CA SER A 49 0.90 1.36 14.43
C SER A 49 1.06 2.77 13.89
N PHE A 50 -0.02 3.56 13.96
CA PHE A 50 0.03 5.00 13.66
C PHE A 50 0.97 5.76 14.60
N TYR A 51 1.17 5.22 15.81
CA TYR A 51 2.05 5.81 16.79
C TYR A 51 3.44 5.17 16.71
N PRO A 52 4.51 5.98 16.70
CA PRO A 52 5.85 5.44 16.80
C PRO A 52 5.98 4.64 18.10
N PRO A 53 6.76 3.53 18.11
CA PRO A 53 6.96 2.76 19.32
C PRO A 53 7.53 3.69 20.41
N THR A 54 6.79 3.82 21.51
CA THR A 54 7.29 4.49 22.72
C THR A 54 8.51 3.71 23.17
N LYS A 55 9.68 4.36 23.22
CA LYS A 55 10.87 3.76 23.81
C LYS A 55 10.49 3.32 25.23
N PRO A 56 10.76 2.09 25.66
CA PRO A 56 10.59 1.75 27.06
C PRO A 56 11.53 2.67 27.85
N ASP A 57 10.98 3.37 28.83
CA ASP A 57 11.78 4.08 29.81
C ASP A 57 12.74 3.06 30.42
N SER A 58 14.03 3.34 30.28
CA SER A 58 15.07 2.54 30.92
C SER A 58 14.90 2.78 32.41
N GLU A 59 14.24 1.85 33.11
CA GLU A 59 14.16 1.86 34.56
C GLU A 59 15.60 1.94 35.11
N THR A 60 15.85 2.99 35.91
CA THR A 60 17.12 3.27 36.59
C THR A 60 17.20 2.50 37.89
#